data_AF-A0A4W6EYR6-F1
#
_entry.id   AF-A0A4W6EYR6-F1
#
_cell.length_a   1.000
_cell.length_b   1.000
_cell.length_c   1.000
_cell.angle_alpha   90.00
_cell.angle_beta   90.00
_cell.angle_gamma   90.00
#
_symmetry.space_group_name_H-M   'P 1'
#
loop_
_entity.id
_entity.type
_entity.pdbx_description
1 polymer ?
#
loop_
_entity_poly.entity_id
_entity_poly.type
_entity_poly.pdbx_seq_one_letter_code
_entity_poly.pdbx_strand_id
1 'polypeptide(L)'
;MAQLKSSLLPPAGEKGYCFTFWYHMFGATVGSLRMLLQTADPWKKTLVWQKSRNQGDQWLSVQTHVTLQKVHQVILEATVGGEAGDIAIDDISIISGPCPVSDLCDFEEGSCNWQQQTDDDFDWIRQSGSTHNANTGPDSDHTTNTPAGHYYYLPSSSTDRTGQTAAMSSPLYPAGKGACVQLWYHMYGTGMGTLNVYQKSEDGKKALIFSQTGDQGRLWRFAQASLLPRVQPYRIVVEGVKARPTLEGDMAFDDVQLMDAQCPPHGFCDFERNMCSWSNLGVGVDQGDWLRGRGASPNPNTGPSVDHTTNSTQGYYLYVDSSVGEWGSTSFLVSDVFQPSTRGHCLTFWYHMYGSNVGTVRVYINDRKMHTGGTEEGILKWIETGNKGDKWHMANVSIKHEEAFWVIMG
;
A
#
# COMPACT_ATOMS: atom_id res chain seq x y z
N MET A 1 5.29 12.09 -25.42
CA MET A 1 3.90 12.06 -24.92
C MET A 1 3.01 11.47 -26.00
N ALA A 2 2.21 10.47 -25.64
CA ALA A 2 1.25 9.80 -26.53
C ALA A 2 -0.17 9.95 -25.96
N GLN A 3 -1.17 10.05 -26.84
CA GLN A 3 -2.58 10.13 -26.44
C GLN A 3 -3.42 9.12 -27.23
N LEU A 4 -4.25 8.35 -26.52
CA LEU A 4 -5.32 7.53 -27.07
C LEU A 4 -6.67 8.17 -26.68
N LYS A 5 -7.56 8.38 -27.65
CA LYS A 5 -8.84 9.06 -27.43
C LYS A 5 -10.00 8.17 -27.84
N SER A 6 -11.06 8.13 -27.03
CA SER A 6 -12.32 7.49 -27.40
C SER A 6 -13.06 8.29 -28.48
N SER A 7 -14.09 7.67 -29.07
CA SER A 7 -15.16 8.43 -29.74
C SER A 7 -15.85 9.39 -28.75
N LEU A 8 -16.62 10.36 -29.27
CA LEU A 8 -17.50 11.16 -28.42
C LEU A 8 -18.55 10.26 -27.79
N LEU A 9 -18.59 10.26 -26.46
CA LEU A 9 -19.56 9.55 -25.64
C LEU A 9 -20.71 10.49 -25.29
N PRO A 10 -21.95 9.99 -25.26
CA PRO A 10 -23.08 10.75 -24.73
C PRO A 10 -22.88 11.06 -23.23
N PRO A 11 -23.73 11.93 -22.64
CA PRO A 11 -23.84 12.04 -21.19
C PRO A 11 -23.94 10.66 -20.54
N ALA A 12 -23.26 10.46 -19.41
CA ALA A 12 -23.13 9.15 -18.78
C ALA A 12 -24.47 8.56 -18.27
N GLY A 13 -25.53 9.37 -18.22
CA GLY A 13 -26.86 8.98 -17.76
C GLY A 13 -26.94 8.88 -16.24
N GLU A 14 -28.13 8.56 -15.71
CA GLU A 14 -28.40 8.58 -14.27
C GLU A 14 -27.51 7.63 -13.46
N LYS A 15 -27.19 6.46 -14.02
CA LYS A 15 -26.35 5.44 -13.36
C LYS A 15 -24.85 5.58 -13.67
N GLY A 16 -24.48 6.49 -14.56
CA GLY A 16 -23.13 6.59 -15.09
C GLY A 16 -22.69 5.34 -15.85
N TYR A 17 -21.38 5.24 -16.10
CA TYR A 17 -20.73 4.04 -16.62
C TYR A 17 -19.40 3.80 -15.91
N CYS A 18 -18.97 2.54 -15.86
CA CYS A 18 -17.65 2.16 -15.39
C CYS A 18 -16.69 2.08 -16.58
N PHE A 19 -15.63 2.89 -16.55
CA PHE A 19 -14.51 2.79 -17.47
C PHE A 19 -13.43 1.93 -16.83
N THR A 20 -12.93 0.92 -17.54
CA THR A 20 -11.86 0.06 -17.04
C THR A 20 -10.80 -0.15 -18.12
N PHE A 21 -9.56 -0.33 -17.69
CA PHE A 21 -8.47 -0.77 -18.54
C PHE A 21 -7.37 -1.39 -17.68
N TRP A 22 -6.56 -2.23 -18.30
CA TRP A 22 -5.35 -2.75 -17.71
C TRP A 22 -4.16 -1.88 -18.13
N TYR A 23 -3.23 -1.70 -17.21
CA TYR A 23 -1.97 -1.03 -17.47
C TYR A 23 -0.80 -1.80 -16.86
N HIS A 24 0.37 -1.63 -17.47
CA HIS A 24 1.65 -2.11 -16.93
C HIS A 24 2.63 -0.95 -17.04
N MET A 25 3.33 -0.66 -15.94
CA MET A 25 4.20 0.50 -15.78
C MET A 25 5.42 0.08 -14.98
N PHE A 26 6.48 -0.39 -15.66
CA PHE A 26 7.66 -0.95 -14.99
C PHE A 26 8.96 -0.30 -15.48
N GLY A 27 9.88 -0.09 -14.53
CA GLY A 27 11.23 0.43 -14.81
C GLY A 27 11.59 1.72 -14.06
N ALA A 28 12.88 2.03 -14.03
CA ALA A 28 13.45 3.12 -13.26
C ALA A 28 13.04 4.52 -13.75
N THR A 29 12.77 4.67 -15.06
CA THR A 29 12.43 5.96 -15.67
C THR A 29 11.04 5.97 -16.30
N VAL A 30 10.10 5.20 -15.74
CA VAL A 30 8.69 5.26 -16.12
C VAL A 30 8.15 6.68 -15.88
N GLY A 31 7.46 7.24 -16.88
CA GLY A 31 6.86 8.56 -16.77
C GLY A 31 5.50 8.50 -16.06
N SER A 32 4.44 8.98 -16.71
CA SER A 32 3.10 9.00 -16.12
C SER A 32 2.04 8.56 -17.11
N LEU A 33 1.03 7.85 -16.62
CA LEU A 33 -0.18 7.51 -17.36
C LEU A 33 -1.36 8.24 -16.70
N ARG A 34 -2.18 8.91 -17.51
CA ARG A 34 -3.31 9.73 -17.05
C ARG A 34 -4.58 9.37 -17.81
N MET A 35 -5.71 9.34 -17.12
CA MET A 35 -7.04 9.33 -17.69
C MET A 35 -7.67 10.71 -17.53
N LEU A 36 -8.07 11.32 -18.64
CA LEU A 36 -8.70 12.63 -18.69
C LEU A 36 -10.09 12.50 -19.31
N LEU A 37 -11.08 13.20 -18.75
CA LEU A 37 -12.36 13.44 -19.40
C LEU A 37 -12.33 14.81 -20.07
N GLN A 38 -12.64 14.85 -21.35
CA GLN A 38 -12.69 16.08 -22.14
C GLN A 38 -14.13 16.35 -22.58
N THR A 39 -14.76 17.39 -22.05
CA THR A 39 -16.11 17.81 -22.47
C THR A 39 -16.08 18.45 -23.85
N ALA A 40 -17.11 18.23 -24.65
CA ALA A 40 -17.27 18.85 -25.96
C ALA A 40 -17.64 20.34 -25.85
N ASP A 41 -18.46 20.71 -24.84
CA ASP A 41 -18.88 22.08 -24.58
C ASP A 41 -19.16 22.34 -23.07
N PRO A 42 -18.48 23.30 -22.41
CA PRO A 42 -17.28 23.99 -22.90
C PRO A 42 -16.14 22.99 -23.06
N TRP A 43 -15.14 23.31 -23.88
CA TRP A 43 -13.97 22.45 -24.05
C TRP A 43 -13.10 22.47 -22.80
N LYS A 44 -13.32 21.51 -21.88
CA LYS A 44 -12.65 21.42 -20.59
C LYS A 44 -12.09 20.01 -20.42
N LYS A 45 -10.81 19.92 -20.06
CA LYS A 45 -10.17 18.68 -19.63
C LYS A 45 -10.21 18.59 -18.11
N THR A 46 -10.57 17.42 -17.59
CA THR A 46 -10.55 17.10 -16.17
C THR A 46 -9.73 15.83 -16.00
N LEU A 47 -8.69 15.89 -15.17
CA LEU A 47 -7.94 14.71 -14.75
C LEU A 47 -8.84 13.87 -13.85
N VAL A 48 -8.97 12.60 -14.18
CA VAL A 48 -9.79 11.68 -13.43
C VAL A 48 -8.96 10.61 -12.75
N TRP A 49 -7.91 10.12 -13.41
CA TRP A 49 -7.00 9.12 -12.85
C TRP A 49 -5.56 9.44 -13.26
N GLN A 50 -4.59 9.16 -12.41
CA GLN A 50 -3.17 9.21 -12.76
C GLN A 50 -2.34 8.22 -11.94
N LYS A 51 -1.42 7.53 -12.60
CA LYS A 51 -0.27 6.90 -11.95
C LYS A 51 1.03 7.37 -12.60
N SER A 52 2.13 7.29 -11.85
CA SER A 52 3.45 7.72 -12.31
C SER A 52 4.55 6.89 -11.68
N ARG A 53 5.73 6.90 -12.30
CA ARG A 53 6.90 6.09 -11.89
C ARG A 53 6.60 4.59 -11.99
N ASN A 54 7.51 3.79 -11.47
CA ASN A 54 7.36 2.35 -11.39
C ASN A 54 6.09 1.98 -10.60
N GLN A 55 5.27 1.10 -11.14
CA GLN A 55 4.09 0.51 -10.48
C GLN A 55 4.25 -1.00 -10.27
N GLY A 56 5.47 -1.51 -10.47
CA GLY A 56 5.81 -2.92 -10.38
C GLY A 56 5.64 -3.66 -11.71
N ASP A 57 6.34 -4.79 -11.85
CA ASP A 57 6.29 -5.63 -13.05
C ASP A 57 5.03 -6.52 -13.06
N GLN A 58 3.85 -5.91 -13.05
CA GLN A 58 2.58 -6.63 -13.14
C GLN A 58 1.51 -5.78 -13.84
N TRP A 59 0.57 -6.47 -14.48
CA TRP A 59 -0.61 -5.81 -15.02
C TRP A 59 -1.54 -5.44 -13.87
N LEU A 60 -1.96 -4.18 -13.84
CA LEU A 60 -2.87 -3.62 -12.87
C LEU A 60 -4.14 -3.15 -13.59
N SER A 61 -5.30 -3.42 -13.02
CA SER A 61 -6.59 -2.96 -13.53
C SER A 61 -7.01 -1.71 -12.79
N VAL A 62 -7.46 -0.69 -13.53
CA VAL A 62 -8.13 0.48 -12.96
C VAL A 62 -9.60 0.47 -13.33
N GLN A 63 -10.43 0.95 -12.41
CA GLN A 63 -11.86 1.13 -12.61
C GLN A 63 -12.28 2.54 -12.15
N THR A 64 -12.95 3.27 -13.03
CA THR A 64 -13.39 4.64 -12.76
C THR A 64 -14.88 4.76 -13.06
N HIS A 65 -15.67 5.13 -12.05
CA HIS A 65 -17.11 5.40 -12.23
C HIS A 65 -17.32 6.82 -12.75
N VAL A 66 -17.75 6.94 -14.00
CA VAL A 66 -17.97 8.21 -14.67
C VAL A 66 -19.46 8.58 -14.61
N THR A 67 -19.77 9.72 -14.00
CA THR A 67 -21.13 10.27 -13.84
C THR A 67 -21.34 11.58 -14.60
N LEU A 68 -20.41 11.94 -15.49
CA LEU A 68 -20.40 13.20 -16.23
C LEU A 68 -21.62 13.34 -17.17
N GLN A 69 -22.48 14.31 -16.88
CA GLN A 69 -23.73 14.57 -17.64
C GLN A 69 -23.54 15.45 -18.89
N LYS A 70 -22.35 15.44 -19.48
CA LYS A 70 -22.02 16.21 -20.70
C LYS A 70 -21.48 15.26 -21.76
N VAL A 71 -21.63 15.60 -23.03
CA VAL A 71 -20.93 14.89 -24.11
C VAL A 71 -19.43 15.07 -23.90
N HIS A 72 -18.67 13.97 -23.92
CA HIS A 72 -17.24 14.00 -23.59
C HIS A 72 -16.46 12.89 -24.31
N GLN A 73 -15.13 13.00 -24.30
CA GLN A 73 -14.22 11.92 -24.69
C GLN A 73 -13.41 11.47 -23.48
N VAL A 74 -13.08 10.19 -23.44
CA VAL A 74 -12.05 9.65 -22.55
C VAL A 74 -10.72 9.72 -23.27
N ILE A 75 -9.69 10.23 -22.61
CA ILE A 75 -8.33 10.36 -23.14
C ILE A 75 -7.37 9.67 -22.19
N LEU A 76 -6.65 8.67 -22.69
CA LEU A 76 -5.49 8.10 -22.01
C LEU A 76 -4.24 8.81 -22.53
N GLU A 77 -3.47 9.42 -21.64
CA GLU A 77 -2.26 10.18 -21.96
C GLU A 77 -1.06 9.56 -21.24
N ALA A 78 -0.04 9.15 -22.00
CA ALA A 78 1.19 8.59 -21.46
C ALA A 78 2.39 9.51 -21.74
N THR A 79 3.23 9.72 -20.72
CA THR A 79 4.53 10.37 -20.83
C THR A 79 5.64 9.37 -20.53
N VAL A 80 6.73 9.46 -21.28
CA VAL A 80 7.94 8.66 -21.05
C VAL A 80 8.84 9.48 -20.12
N GLY A 81 9.42 8.85 -19.10
CA GLY A 81 10.34 9.50 -18.15
C GLY A 81 11.82 9.34 -18.54
N GLY A 82 12.18 8.32 -19.32
CA GLY A 82 13.53 8.07 -19.83
C GLY A 82 13.62 6.80 -20.69
N GLU A 83 14.82 6.24 -20.86
CA GLU A 83 15.07 5.08 -21.73
C GLU A 83 14.89 3.71 -21.03
N ALA A 84 14.66 3.70 -19.73
CA ALA A 84 14.65 2.51 -18.87
C ALA A 84 13.31 2.36 -18.14
N GLY A 85 12.22 2.36 -18.90
CA GLY A 85 10.87 2.06 -18.42
C GLY A 85 9.84 2.11 -19.52
N ASP A 86 8.77 1.33 -19.36
CA ASP A 86 7.67 1.24 -20.31
C ASP A 86 6.32 1.53 -19.67
N ILE A 87 5.37 1.91 -20.53
CA ILE A 87 3.96 2.06 -20.19
C ILE A 87 3.19 1.32 -21.26
N ALA A 88 2.50 0.25 -20.86
CA ALA A 88 1.59 -0.51 -21.71
C ALA A 88 0.16 -0.39 -21.16
N ILE A 89 -0.82 -0.45 -22.06
CA ILE A 89 -2.26 -0.48 -21.74
C ILE A 89 -2.92 -1.58 -22.56
N ASP A 90 -3.92 -2.25 -21.98
CA ASP A 90 -4.69 -3.30 -22.64
C ASP A 90 -6.13 -3.38 -22.09
N ASP A 91 -6.98 -4.20 -22.71
CA ASP A 91 -8.30 -4.61 -22.21
C ASP A 91 -9.20 -3.42 -21.76
N ILE A 92 -9.33 -2.42 -22.63
CA ILE A 92 -10.17 -1.23 -22.37
C ILE A 92 -11.65 -1.59 -22.52
N SER A 93 -12.47 -1.32 -21.50
CA SER A 93 -13.90 -1.55 -21.56
C SER A 93 -14.75 -0.45 -20.91
N ILE A 94 -15.97 -0.30 -21.41
CA ILE A 94 -17.02 0.58 -20.86
C ILE A 94 -18.21 -0.29 -20.49
N ILE A 95 -18.56 -0.31 -19.21
CA ILE A 95 -19.68 -1.09 -18.67
C ILE A 95 -20.74 -0.10 -18.18
N SER A 96 -21.99 -0.26 -18.61
CA SER A 96 -23.07 0.62 -18.14
C SER A 96 -23.34 0.44 -16.65
N GLY A 97 -23.48 1.54 -15.91
CA GLY A 97 -23.71 1.54 -14.46
C GLY A 97 -22.44 1.73 -13.61
N PRO A 98 -22.54 1.55 -12.28
CA PRO A 98 -21.41 1.67 -11.37
C PRO A 98 -20.37 0.56 -11.58
N CYS A 99 -19.13 0.82 -11.17
CA CYS A 99 -18.08 -0.19 -11.20
C CYS A 99 -18.37 -1.37 -10.26
N PRO A 100 -17.95 -2.59 -10.62
CA PRO A 100 -17.96 -3.73 -9.71
C PRO A 100 -17.26 -3.40 -8.39
N VAL A 101 -17.61 -4.13 -7.33
CA VAL A 101 -16.92 -4.01 -6.05
C VAL A 101 -15.47 -4.46 -6.23
N SER A 102 -14.53 -3.57 -5.90
CA SER A 102 -13.10 -3.90 -5.85
C SER A 102 -12.77 -4.55 -4.50
N ASP A 103 -11.89 -5.54 -4.55
CA ASP A 103 -11.30 -6.15 -3.35
C ASP A 103 -10.17 -5.29 -2.77
N LEU A 104 -9.63 -4.34 -3.52
CA LEU A 104 -8.61 -3.38 -3.09
C LEU A 104 -9.15 -1.96 -3.18
N CYS A 105 -8.92 -1.16 -2.15
CA CYS A 105 -9.13 0.28 -2.18
C CYS A 105 -7.91 1.00 -1.62
N ASP A 106 -7.15 1.60 -2.52
CA ASP A 106 -5.95 2.42 -2.26
C ASP A 106 -6.29 3.92 -2.11
N PHE A 107 -7.59 4.26 -2.13
CA PHE A 107 -8.15 5.60 -2.05
C PHE A 107 -7.66 6.63 -3.08
N GLU A 108 -6.88 6.24 -4.08
CA GLU A 108 -6.33 7.18 -5.07
C GLU A 108 -7.39 7.82 -5.96
N GLU A 109 -8.50 7.10 -6.16
CA GLU A 109 -9.56 7.43 -7.12
C GLU A 109 -10.91 7.71 -6.43
N GLY A 110 -10.82 8.22 -5.20
CA GLY A 110 -11.96 8.45 -4.33
C GLY A 110 -12.08 7.37 -3.26
N SER A 111 -13.31 7.03 -2.88
CA SER A 111 -13.53 6.11 -1.74
C SER A 111 -13.71 4.64 -2.15
N CYS A 112 -13.63 4.28 -3.43
CA CYS A 112 -13.98 2.94 -3.94
C CYS A 112 -15.34 2.41 -3.42
N ASN A 113 -16.34 3.30 -3.35
CA ASN A 113 -17.67 3.03 -2.76
C ASN A 113 -17.67 2.73 -1.25
N TRP A 114 -16.58 3.02 -0.53
CA TRP A 114 -16.62 3.16 0.91
C TRP A 114 -17.47 4.37 1.29
N GLN A 115 -18.25 4.23 2.36
CA GLN A 115 -19.23 5.21 2.81
C GLN A 115 -18.98 5.55 4.28
N GLN A 116 -19.02 6.84 4.61
CA GLN A 116 -19.11 7.28 6.01
C GLN A 116 -20.37 6.72 6.65
N GLN A 117 -20.27 6.36 7.92
CA GLN A 117 -21.45 6.21 8.76
C GLN A 117 -22.00 7.59 9.08
N THR A 118 -23.25 7.65 9.52
CA THR A 118 -23.94 8.93 9.82
C THR A 118 -24.53 8.94 11.22
N ASP A 119 -24.31 7.85 11.96
CA ASP A 119 -24.76 7.60 13.32
C ASP A 119 -23.61 7.72 14.35
N ASP A 120 -22.47 8.27 13.92
CA ASP A 120 -21.25 8.55 14.68
C ASP A 120 -21.03 10.06 14.90
N ASP A 121 -19.94 10.42 15.58
CA ASP A 121 -19.67 11.81 16.00
C ASP A 121 -18.98 12.65 14.93
N PHE A 122 -18.17 12.01 14.07
CA PHE A 122 -17.34 12.65 13.05
C PHE A 122 -17.18 11.76 11.82
N ASP A 123 -16.75 12.36 10.71
CA ASP A 123 -16.38 11.64 9.49
C ASP A 123 -14.87 11.47 9.39
N TRP A 124 -14.42 10.37 8.77
CA TRP A 124 -13.07 10.30 8.22
C TRP A 124 -12.90 11.29 7.05
N ILE A 125 -11.73 11.88 6.90
CA ILE A 125 -11.48 12.88 5.86
C ILE A 125 -10.44 12.32 4.88
N ARG A 126 -10.74 12.36 3.58
CA ARG A 126 -9.75 12.00 2.56
C ARG A 126 -8.75 13.13 2.41
N GLN A 127 -7.46 12.83 2.51
CA GLN A 127 -6.37 13.80 2.50
C GLN A 127 -5.24 13.34 1.59
N SER A 128 -4.43 14.29 1.13
CA SER A 128 -3.15 14.07 0.43
C SER A 128 -2.02 14.85 1.11
N GLY A 129 -0.83 14.26 1.21
CA GLY A 129 0.32 14.86 1.88
C GLY A 129 0.14 14.98 3.40
N SER A 130 0.91 15.83 4.08
CA SER A 130 0.85 15.98 5.54
C SER A 130 -0.52 16.47 6.03
N THR A 131 -0.91 16.07 7.25
CA THR A 131 -2.12 16.57 7.91
C THR A 131 -1.95 18.01 8.41
N HIS A 132 -3.05 18.63 8.83
CA HIS A 132 -3.06 20.03 9.27
C HIS A 132 -2.22 20.26 10.54
N ASN A 133 -2.31 19.33 11.49
CA ASN A 133 -1.59 19.42 12.75
C ASN A 133 -0.16 18.88 12.57
N ALA A 134 0.83 19.67 12.98
CA ALA A 134 2.22 19.22 12.95
C ALA A 134 2.47 18.08 13.96
N ASN A 135 3.51 17.27 13.71
CA ASN A 135 3.94 16.17 14.58
C ASN A 135 2.88 15.09 14.82
N THR A 136 1.94 14.93 13.90
CA THR A 136 0.96 13.85 13.87
C THR A 136 0.58 13.56 12.41
N GLY A 137 -0.18 12.50 12.18
CA GLY A 137 -0.56 12.09 10.83
C GLY A 137 0.65 11.68 9.96
N PRO A 138 0.38 11.06 8.81
CA PRO A 138 1.44 10.68 7.88
C PRO A 138 1.86 11.87 7.00
N ASP A 139 3.11 11.88 6.55
CA ASP A 139 3.63 12.91 5.61
C ASP A 139 3.22 12.65 4.16
N SER A 140 2.83 11.41 3.84
CA SER A 140 2.44 10.93 2.51
C SER A 140 1.56 9.69 2.67
N ASP A 141 0.79 9.35 1.63
CA ASP A 141 0.00 8.11 1.60
C ASP A 141 0.91 6.87 1.65
N HIS A 142 0.30 5.70 1.89
CA HIS A 142 1.06 4.45 1.86
C HIS A 142 1.25 3.96 0.42
N THR A 143 0.22 4.04 -0.42
CA THR A 143 0.16 3.46 -1.77
C THR A 143 1.29 3.95 -2.68
N THR A 144 1.44 5.26 -2.80
CA THR A 144 2.41 5.90 -3.69
C THR A 144 3.66 6.37 -2.96
N ASN A 145 3.59 6.45 -1.62
CA ASN A 145 4.63 7.03 -0.79
C ASN A 145 4.98 8.47 -1.24
N THR A 146 3.98 9.23 -1.68
CA THR A 146 4.17 10.62 -2.14
C THR A 146 3.16 11.58 -1.53
N PRO A 147 3.46 12.88 -1.46
CA PRO A 147 2.49 13.88 -0.99
C PRO A 147 1.26 14.04 -1.90
N ALA A 148 1.29 13.45 -3.11
CA ALA A 148 0.19 13.52 -4.06
C ALA A 148 -0.81 12.36 -3.93
N GLY A 149 -0.40 11.24 -3.32
CA GLY A 149 -1.30 10.14 -3.02
C GLY A 149 -2.21 10.47 -1.86
N HIS A 150 -3.20 9.62 -1.64
CA HIS A 150 -4.35 9.88 -0.81
C HIS A 150 -4.60 8.77 0.20
N TYR A 151 -5.10 9.17 1.36
CA TYR A 151 -5.49 8.28 2.44
C TYR A 151 -6.68 8.89 3.19
N TYR A 152 -7.31 8.11 4.07
CA TYR A 152 -8.32 8.65 4.98
C TYR A 152 -7.74 8.87 6.37
N TYR A 153 -8.07 10.00 6.99
CA TYR A 153 -7.62 10.33 8.34
C TYR A 153 -8.72 10.94 9.21
N LEU A 154 -8.59 10.71 10.51
CA LEU A 154 -9.43 11.27 11.55
C LEU A 154 -8.65 12.41 12.23
N PRO A 155 -9.04 13.68 12.04
CA PRO A 155 -8.35 14.80 12.64
C PRO A 155 -8.55 14.86 14.15
N SER A 156 -7.54 15.35 14.85
CA SER A 156 -7.56 15.65 16.28
C SER A 156 -7.76 17.14 16.57
N SER A 157 -8.46 17.44 17.66
CA SER A 157 -8.76 18.79 18.14
C SER A 157 -8.72 18.88 19.67
N SER A 158 -8.33 20.05 20.19
CA SER A 158 -8.39 20.37 21.62
C SER A 158 -9.82 20.41 22.18
N THR A 159 -10.84 20.45 21.31
CA THR A 159 -12.26 20.42 21.67
C THR A 159 -12.87 19.01 21.67
N ASP A 160 -12.09 17.99 21.28
CA ASP A 160 -12.56 16.61 21.22
C ASP A 160 -12.91 16.07 22.61
N ARG A 161 -13.75 15.03 22.64
CA ARG A 161 -14.18 14.33 23.84
C ARG A 161 -13.77 12.86 23.76
N THR A 162 -13.44 12.31 24.92
CA THR A 162 -13.14 10.89 25.05
C THR A 162 -14.31 10.04 24.57
N GLY A 163 -14.00 9.04 23.74
CA GLY A 163 -14.96 8.06 23.24
C GLY A 163 -15.69 8.49 21.96
N GLN A 164 -15.43 9.70 21.42
CA GLN A 164 -16.01 10.08 20.14
C GLN A 164 -15.49 9.21 19.01
N THR A 165 -16.36 8.91 18.06
CA THR A 165 -16.08 7.94 16.99
C THR A 165 -16.26 8.53 15.59
N ALA A 166 -15.51 7.97 14.64
CA ALA A 166 -15.72 8.12 13.22
C ALA A 166 -15.60 6.74 12.55
N ALA A 167 -16.51 6.37 11.67
CA ALA A 167 -16.55 5.06 11.07
C ALA A 167 -16.87 5.11 9.57
N MET A 168 -16.08 4.37 8.77
CA MET A 168 -16.37 4.12 7.36
C MET A 168 -16.68 2.65 7.13
N SER A 169 -17.57 2.38 6.19
CA SER A 169 -17.96 1.02 5.79
C SER A 169 -17.58 0.76 4.34
N SER A 170 -17.01 -0.41 4.08
CA SER A 170 -16.81 -0.94 2.74
C SER A 170 -18.13 -1.12 1.99
N PRO A 171 -18.11 -1.36 0.67
CA PRO A 171 -19.23 -1.96 -0.07
C PRO A 171 -19.71 -3.28 0.56
N LEU A 172 -20.92 -3.70 0.19
CA LEU A 172 -21.50 -4.94 0.69
C LEU A 172 -20.85 -6.14 -0.03
N TYR A 173 -20.15 -6.98 0.72
CA TYR A 173 -19.57 -8.22 0.23
C TYR A 173 -20.53 -9.40 0.39
N PRO A 174 -20.60 -10.34 -0.58
CA PRO A 174 -21.35 -11.58 -0.44
C PRO A 174 -20.86 -12.46 0.70
N ALA A 175 -21.74 -13.33 1.22
CA ALA A 175 -21.51 -14.15 2.41
C ALA A 175 -20.23 -15.00 2.45
N GLY A 176 -19.71 -15.41 1.29
CA GLY A 176 -18.50 -16.23 1.18
C GLY A 176 -17.30 -15.53 0.54
N LYS A 177 -17.37 -14.22 0.29
CA LYS A 177 -16.27 -13.48 -0.32
C LYS A 177 -15.22 -13.19 0.76
N GLY A 178 -13.94 -13.39 0.47
CA GLY A 178 -12.84 -13.08 1.39
C GLY A 178 -12.69 -14.04 2.58
N ALA A 179 -11.45 -14.24 3.01
CA ALA A 179 -11.05 -14.94 4.22
C ALA A 179 -10.07 -14.12 5.08
N CYS A 180 -9.42 -13.10 4.51
CA CYS A 180 -8.55 -12.17 5.22
C CYS A 180 -8.85 -10.73 4.78
N VAL A 181 -8.84 -9.80 5.73
CA VAL A 181 -8.76 -8.37 5.44
C VAL A 181 -7.40 -7.85 5.85
N GLN A 182 -6.82 -6.99 5.02
CA GLN A 182 -5.54 -6.32 5.24
C GLN A 182 -5.74 -4.81 5.04
N LEU A 183 -5.00 -4.00 5.78
CA LEU A 183 -4.97 -2.56 5.60
C LEU A 183 -3.69 -1.96 6.19
N TRP A 184 -3.35 -0.76 5.75
CA TRP A 184 -2.29 0.04 6.33
C TRP A 184 -2.88 1.13 7.22
N TYR A 185 -2.22 1.41 8.33
CA TYR A 185 -2.66 2.44 9.26
C TYR A 185 -1.49 3.26 9.80
N HIS A 186 -1.78 4.50 10.16
CA HIS A 186 -0.81 5.42 10.76
C HIS A 186 -1.40 6.02 12.04
N MET A 187 -0.66 5.92 13.15
CA MET A 187 -1.11 6.35 14.48
C MET A 187 0.10 6.94 15.20
N TYR A 188 0.34 8.25 15.08
CA TYR A 188 1.48 8.93 15.72
C TYR A 188 1.08 10.15 16.55
N GLY A 189 1.64 10.24 17.76
CA GLY A 189 1.56 11.44 18.61
C GLY A 189 0.83 11.26 19.94
N THR A 190 0.74 12.33 20.73
CA THR A 190 0.21 12.25 22.09
C THR A 190 -1.32 12.29 22.14
N GLY A 191 -1.92 11.37 22.91
CA GLY A 191 -3.38 11.28 23.01
C GLY A 191 -4.03 10.48 21.90
N MET A 192 -3.20 9.73 21.16
CA MET A 192 -3.64 8.79 20.15
C MET A 192 -4.74 7.85 20.67
N GLY A 193 -5.76 7.71 19.83
CA GLY A 193 -6.95 6.93 20.08
C GLY A 193 -6.80 5.42 19.85
N THR A 194 -7.92 4.80 19.50
CA THR A 194 -7.99 3.40 19.09
C THR A 194 -8.50 3.28 17.66
N LEU A 195 -7.83 2.48 16.84
CA LEU A 195 -8.31 2.04 15.54
C LEU A 195 -8.94 0.66 15.70
N ASN A 196 -10.21 0.53 15.35
CA ASN A 196 -10.95 -0.71 15.36
C ASN A 196 -11.33 -1.12 13.93
N VAL A 197 -11.31 -2.42 13.66
CA VAL A 197 -11.83 -3.00 12.42
C VAL A 197 -12.88 -4.03 12.79
N TYR A 198 -14.06 -3.89 12.23
CA TYR A 198 -15.18 -4.80 12.45
C TYR A 198 -15.60 -5.49 11.16
N GLN A 199 -16.06 -6.73 11.31
CA GLN A 199 -16.91 -7.38 10.33
C GLN A 199 -18.38 -7.20 10.77
N LYS A 200 -19.15 -6.42 10.02
CA LYS A 200 -20.57 -6.14 10.29
C LYS A 200 -21.45 -6.91 9.30
N SER A 201 -22.25 -7.86 9.78
CA SER A 201 -23.23 -8.53 8.91
C SER A 201 -24.39 -7.60 8.54
N GLU A 202 -25.10 -7.94 7.46
CA GLU A 202 -26.24 -7.18 6.96
C GLU A 202 -27.37 -7.03 8.00
N ASP A 203 -27.55 -8.01 8.89
CA ASP A 203 -28.47 -7.95 10.04
C ASP A 203 -28.00 -7.02 11.18
N GLY A 204 -26.88 -6.33 11.00
CA GLY A 204 -26.33 -5.33 11.92
C GLY A 204 -25.37 -5.85 12.98
N LYS A 205 -25.15 -7.17 13.09
CA LYS A 205 -24.20 -7.71 14.10
C LYS A 205 -22.76 -7.34 13.75
N LYS A 206 -22.13 -6.53 14.60
CA LYS A 206 -20.70 -6.17 14.52
C LYS A 206 -19.85 -7.20 15.29
N ALA A 207 -18.75 -7.65 14.71
CA ALA A 207 -17.70 -8.40 15.41
C ALA A 207 -16.35 -7.69 15.24
N LEU A 208 -15.67 -7.40 16.33
CA LEU A 208 -14.32 -6.80 16.33
C LEU A 208 -13.31 -7.85 15.88
N ILE A 209 -12.58 -7.57 14.81
CA ILE A 209 -11.60 -8.50 14.22
C ILE A 209 -10.16 -7.99 14.32
N PHE A 210 -9.97 -6.69 14.47
CA PHE A 210 -8.67 -6.06 14.77
C PHE A 210 -8.88 -4.81 15.62
N SER A 211 -7.93 -4.52 16.51
CA SER A 211 -7.92 -3.32 17.33
C SER A 211 -6.48 -2.93 17.67
N GLN A 212 -6.16 -1.65 17.52
CA GLN A 212 -4.87 -1.08 17.95
C GLN A 212 -5.07 0.24 18.67
N THR A 213 -4.37 0.45 19.79
CA THR A 213 -4.55 1.62 20.65
C THR A 213 -3.24 2.34 20.93
N GLY A 214 -3.32 3.68 21.00
CA GLY A 214 -2.21 4.54 21.36
C GLY A 214 -1.22 4.71 20.22
N ASP A 215 -0.18 5.50 20.46
CA ASP A 215 0.84 5.82 19.45
C ASP A 215 1.61 4.57 18.98
N GLN A 216 1.94 4.51 17.69
CA GLN A 216 2.53 3.39 16.95
C GLN A 216 3.81 3.80 16.21
N GLY A 217 4.26 5.04 16.42
CA GLY A 217 5.38 5.65 15.71
C GLY A 217 4.97 6.27 14.37
N ARG A 218 5.96 6.87 13.70
CA ARG A 218 5.78 7.67 12.47
C ARG A 218 5.67 6.86 11.18
N LEU A 219 5.78 5.54 11.26
CA LEU A 219 5.73 4.67 10.10
C LEU A 219 4.29 4.19 9.90
N TRP A 220 3.89 4.07 8.62
CA TRP A 220 2.74 3.25 8.26
C TRP A 220 2.94 1.83 8.78
N ARG A 221 1.88 1.25 9.33
CA ARG A 221 1.86 -0.07 9.94
C ARG A 221 0.86 -0.95 9.23
N PHE A 222 1.25 -2.19 9.02
CA PHE A 222 0.39 -3.20 8.42
C PHE A 222 -0.50 -3.84 9.49
N ALA A 223 -1.79 -3.97 9.18
CA ALA A 223 -2.76 -4.74 9.94
C ALA A 223 -3.38 -5.82 9.05
N GLN A 224 -3.64 -6.98 9.65
CA GLN A 224 -4.42 -8.03 9.02
C GLN A 224 -5.31 -8.75 10.03
N ALA A 225 -6.45 -9.25 9.57
CA ALA A 225 -7.36 -10.03 10.39
C ALA A 225 -8.10 -11.09 9.59
N SER A 226 -8.20 -12.29 10.17
CA SER A 226 -9.02 -13.37 9.61
C SER A 226 -10.49 -13.03 9.73
N LEU A 227 -11.24 -13.27 8.66
CA LEU A 227 -12.68 -13.03 8.65
C LEU A 227 -13.42 -14.19 9.29
N LEU A 228 -14.49 -13.87 10.02
CA LEU A 228 -15.36 -14.87 10.61
C LEU A 228 -16.20 -15.50 9.49
N PRO A 229 -16.37 -16.84 9.48
CA PRO A 229 -17.26 -17.51 8.55
C PRO A 229 -18.68 -16.97 8.71
N ARG A 230 -19.29 -16.47 7.62
CA ARG A 230 -20.67 -16.00 7.64
C ARG A 230 -21.48 -16.62 6.51
N VAL A 231 -22.77 -16.72 6.76
CA VAL A 231 -23.77 -17.16 5.77
C VAL A 231 -24.57 -15.99 5.21
N GLN A 232 -24.27 -14.76 5.66
CA GLN A 232 -24.94 -13.53 5.25
C GLN A 232 -23.92 -12.54 4.66
N PRO A 233 -24.34 -11.67 3.72
CA PRO A 233 -23.55 -10.54 3.27
C PRO A 233 -23.04 -9.68 4.43
N TYR A 234 -21.89 -9.04 4.24
CA TYR A 234 -21.24 -8.28 5.29
C TYR A 234 -20.45 -7.09 4.74
N ARG A 235 -20.08 -6.17 5.65
CA ARG A 235 -19.19 -5.04 5.38
C ARG A 235 -18.00 -5.10 6.33
N ILE A 236 -16.87 -4.59 5.87
CA ILE A 236 -15.77 -4.19 6.75
C ILE A 236 -16.06 -2.77 7.23
N VAL A 237 -15.88 -2.52 8.51
CA VAL A 237 -16.03 -1.20 9.12
C VAL A 237 -14.71 -0.82 9.78
N VAL A 238 -14.16 0.33 9.40
CA VAL A 238 -12.98 0.92 10.04
C VAL A 238 -13.46 2.06 10.91
N GLU A 239 -13.20 1.99 12.21
CA GLU A 239 -13.66 2.94 13.22
C GLU A 239 -12.46 3.52 13.98
N GLY A 240 -12.39 4.84 14.06
CA GLY A 240 -11.43 5.57 14.90
C GLY A 240 -12.13 6.08 16.14
N VAL A 241 -11.54 5.84 17.31
CA VAL A 241 -12.07 6.26 18.62
C VAL A 241 -11.10 7.24 19.26
N LYS A 242 -11.54 8.45 19.55
CA LYS A 242 -10.72 9.49 20.19
C LYS A 242 -10.51 9.19 21.68
N ALA A 243 -9.27 9.16 22.14
CA ALA A 243 -8.97 8.87 23.55
C ALA A 243 -9.16 10.09 24.45
N ARG A 244 -8.74 11.27 24.01
CA ARG A 244 -8.82 12.53 24.78
C ARG A 244 -8.65 13.74 23.84
N PRO A 245 -9.02 14.96 24.27
CA PRO A 245 -8.65 16.17 23.53
C PRO A 245 -7.13 16.31 23.36
N THR A 246 -6.70 16.52 22.12
CA THR A 246 -5.29 16.68 21.71
C THR A 246 -5.23 17.31 20.33
N LEU A 247 -4.09 17.92 19.97
CA LEU A 247 -3.77 18.34 18.60
C LEU A 247 -2.76 17.40 17.93
N GLU A 248 -2.29 16.37 18.65
CA GLU A 248 -1.24 15.45 18.19
C GLU A 248 -1.78 14.02 18.05
N GLY A 249 -3.04 13.89 17.62
CA GLY A 249 -3.79 12.63 17.66
C GLY A 249 -4.35 12.15 16.32
N ASP A 250 -3.84 12.66 15.20
CA ASP A 250 -4.33 12.31 13.87
C ASP A 250 -4.02 10.85 13.56
N MET A 251 -5.07 10.10 13.23
CA MET A 251 -5.03 8.69 12.86
C MET A 251 -5.39 8.55 11.39
N ALA A 252 -4.73 7.66 10.66
CA ALA A 252 -5.04 7.42 9.26
C ALA A 252 -5.08 5.93 8.92
N PHE A 253 -5.76 5.60 7.82
CA PHE A 253 -5.71 4.29 7.20
C PHE A 253 -5.73 4.41 5.67
N ASP A 254 -5.17 3.39 5.03
CA ASP A 254 -4.97 3.32 3.60
C ASP A 254 -4.94 1.85 3.13
N ASP A 255 -4.98 1.61 1.82
CA ASP A 255 -4.73 0.31 1.19
C ASP A 255 -5.54 -0.86 1.78
N VAL A 256 -6.87 -0.71 1.84
CA VAL A 256 -7.73 -1.76 2.37
C VAL A 256 -7.94 -2.85 1.32
N GLN A 257 -7.53 -4.07 1.65
CA GLN A 257 -7.61 -5.24 0.76
C GLN A 257 -8.35 -6.41 1.39
N LEU A 258 -9.23 -7.04 0.60
CA LEU A 258 -9.89 -8.29 0.89
C LEU A 258 -9.22 -9.42 0.09
N MET A 259 -8.77 -10.47 0.77
CA MET A 259 -8.17 -11.64 0.14
C MET A 259 -9.04 -12.87 0.32
N ASP A 260 -9.21 -13.66 -0.73
CA ASP A 260 -9.94 -14.95 -0.65
C ASP A 260 -9.15 -16.06 0.07
N ALA A 261 -7.86 -15.82 0.35
CA ALA A 261 -7.00 -16.73 1.11
C ALA A 261 -6.97 -16.37 2.61
N GLN A 262 -6.62 -17.36 3.45
CA GLN A 262 -6.33 -17.12 4.86
C GLN A 262 -5.19 -16.12 5.02
N CYS A 263 -5.23 -15.34 6.12
CA CYS A 263 -4.17 -14.40 6.39
C CYS A 263 -2.83 -15.13 6.49
N PRO A 264 -1.79 -14.67 5.77
CA PRO A 264 -0.47 -15.26 5.87
C PRO A 264 0.09 -15.09 7.29
N PRO A 265 0.95 -15.99 7.76
CA PRO A 265 1.71 -15.75 8.98
C PRO A 265 2.49 -14.43 8.90
N HIS A 266 2.59 -13.71 10.02
CA HIS A 266 3.40 -12.48 10.10
C HIS A 266 4.84 -12.74 9.63
N GLY A 267 5.40 -11.80 8.85
CA GLY A 267 6.73 -11.92 8.24
C GLY A 267 6.88 -12.91 7.08
N PHE A 268 5.86 -13.69 6.73
CA PHE A 268 5.90 -14.57 5.56
C PHE A 268 5.72 -13.75 4.27
N CYS A 269 6.70 -13.82 3.36
CA CYS A 269 6.54 -13.32 2.01
C CYS A 269 7.45 -14.07 1.05
N ASP A 270 6.86 -14.60 -0.02
CA ASP A 270 7.56 -15.15 -1.18
C ASP A 270 7.58 -14.16 -2.36
N PHE A 271 6.97 -12.98 -2.19
CA PHE A 271 6.83 -11.93 -3.20
C PHE A 271 6.07 -12.33 -4.46
N GLU A 272 5.41 -13.47 -4.52
CA GLU A 272 4.75 -13.95 -5.74
C GLU A 272 3.49 -13.14 -6.10
N ARG A 273 2.86 -12.51 -5.12
CA ARG A 273 1.65 -11.68 -5.32
C ARG A 273 1.92 -10.18 -5.19
N ASN A 274 2.61 -9.78 -4.14
CA ASN A 274 2.88 -8.39 -3.76
C ASN A 274 4.03 -8.34 -2.75
N MET A 275 4.25 -7.20 -2.08
CA MET A 275 5.23 -7.06 -1.00
C MET A 275 4.76 -7.67 0.35
N CYS A 276 3.59 -8.32 0.39
CA CYS A 276 2.97 -8.85 1.59
C CYS A 276 2.82 -7.76 2.68
N SER A 277 3.36 -8.01 3.89
CA SER A 277 3.43 -7.06 4.99
C SER A 277 4.68 -6.17 4.97
N TRP A 278 5.56 -6.32 3.97
CA TRP A 278 6.77 -5.54 3.83
C TRP A 278 6.50 -4.26 3.06
N SER A 279 7.13 -3.16 3.49
CA SER A 279 7.03 -1.86 2.83
C SER A 279 8.41 -1.22 2.71
N ASN A 280 8.63 -0.49 1.62
CA ASN A 280 9.76 0.43 1.53
C ASN A 280 9.57 1.59 2.53
N LEU A 281 10.68 2.21 2.94
CA LEU A 281 10.61 3.41 3.76
C LEU A 281 10.24 4.66 2.94
N GLY A 282 9.80 5.70 3.65
CA GLY A 282 9.32 6.95 3.06
C GLY A 282 10.35 7.64 2.16
N VAL A 283 9.89 8.35 1.12
CA VAL A 283 10.77 9.19 0.29
C VAL A 283 11.57 10.16 1.16
N GLY A 284 12.91 10.11 1.04
CA GLY A 284 13.83 10.96 1.80
C GLY A 284 14.36 10.33 3.10
N VAL A 285 13.97 9.10 3.42
CA VAL A 285 14.59 8.30 4.49
C VAL A 285 15.78 7.50 3.95
N ASP A 286 15.66 6.99 2.73
CA ASP A 286 16.73 6.29 2.01
C ASP A 286 16.88 6.82 0.57
N GLN A 287 17.89 6.33 -0.15
CA GLN A 287 18.26 6.84 -1.48
C GLN A 287 17.61 6.05 -2.63
N GLY A 288 16.84 5.02 -2.34
CA GLY A 288 16.14 4.20 -3.32
C GLY A 288 15.32 3.10 -2.68
N ASP A 289 14.36 2.57 -3.43
CA ASP A 289 13.42 1.54 -2.95
C ASP A 289 13.84 0.14 -3.38
N TRP A 290 13.50 -0.89 -2.59
CA TRP A 290 13.51 -2.26 -3.08
C TRP A 290 12.48 -2.41 -4.20
N LEU A 291 12.93 -2.96 -5.33
CA LEU A 291 12.06 -3.23 -6.47
C LEU A 291 11.71 -4.71 -6.53
N ARG A 292 10.44 -4.98 -6.82
CA ARG A 292 9.96 -6.32 -7.13
C ARG A 292 10.06 -6.58 -8.63
N GLY A 293 10.77 -7.63 -9.01
CA GLY A 293 10.94 -8.06 -10.40
C GLY A 293 10.94 -9.57 -10.54
N ARG A 294 11.01 -10.05 -11.78
CA ARG A 294 11.08 -11.47 -12.13
C ARG A 294 12.10 -11.73 -13.23
N GLY A 295 12.53 -12.98 -13.36
CA GLY A 295 13.51 -13.38 -14.38
C GLY A 295 14.90 -12.82 -14.14
N ALA A 296 15.70 -12.71 -15.20
CA ALA A 296 17.07 -12.20 -15.10
C ALA A 296 17.09 -10.70 -14.80
N SER A 297 18.03 -10.27 -13.96
CA SER A 297 18.19 -8.84 -13.67
C SER A 297 18.48 -8.04 -14.97
N PRO A 298 18.09 -6.75 -15.04
CA PRO A 298 18.32 -5.92 -16.21
C PRO A 298 19.82 -5.79 -16.58
N ASN A 299 20.70 -5.94 -15.58
CA ASN A 299 22.14 -5.79 -15.74
C ASN A 299 22.80 -7.15 -16.04
N PRO A 300 23.55 -7.28 -17.16
CA PRO A 300 24.21 -8.53 -17.52
C PRO A 300 25.21 -8.99 -16.44
N ASN A 301 25.25 -10.29 -16.18
CA ASN A 301 26.14 -10.93 -15.19
C ASN A 301 25.95 -10.45 -13.75
N THR A 302 24.74 -10.01 -13.38
CA THR A 302 24.36 -9.70 -12.00
C THR A 302 22.99 -10.29 -11.66
N GLY A 303 22.72 -10.40 -10.36
CA GLY A 303 21.42 -10.87 -9.87
C GLY A 303 21.11 -12.32 -10.24
N PRO A 304 19.95 -12.85 -9.78
CA PRO A 304 19.52 -14.20 -10.13
C PRO A 304 18.91 -14.24 -11.55
N SER A 305 18.97 -15.40 -12.20
CA SER A 305 18.28 -15.64 -13.48
C SER A 305 16.83 -16.09 -13.32
N VAL A 306 16.52 -16.69 -12.16
CA VAL A 306 15.20 -17.22 -11.79
C VAL A 306 14.95 -16.97 -10.31
N ASP A 307 13.68 -16.81 -9.95
CA ASP A 307 13.27 -16.75 -8.55
C ASP A 307 13.54 -18.08 -7.83
N HIS A 308 13.88 -18.00 -6.54
CA HIS A 308 14.11 -19.15 -5.69
C HIS A 308 12.85 -19.98 -5.43
N THR A 309 11.71 -19.32 -5.13
CA THR A 309 10.49 -19.99 -4.67
C THR A 309 9.91 -20.91 -5.73
N THR A 310 9.82 -20.41 -6.95
CA THR A 310 9.24 -21.10 -8.11
C THR A 310 10.28 -21.81 -8.97
N ASN A 311 11.57 -21.47 -8.80
CA ASN A 311 12.67 -21.91 -9.67
C ASN A 311 12.38 -21.63 -11.15
N SER A 312 11.81 -20.44 -11.43
CA SER A 312 11.37 -20.05 -12.77
C SER A 312 11.63 -18.57 -13.05
N THR A 313 11.63 -18.21 -14.34
CA THR A 313 11.70 -16.79 -14.76
C THR A 313 10.39 -16.03 -14.52
N GLN A 314 9.33 -16.72 -14.11
CA GLN A 314 8.02 -16.13 -13.85
C GLN A 314 7.81 -15.79 -12.37
N GLY A 315 8.60 -16.37 -11.45
CA GLY A 315 8.52 -16.03 -10.03
C GLY A 315 9.20 -14.71 -9.72
N TYR A 316 8.83 -14.13 -8.59
CA TYR A 316 9.20 -12.78 -8.21
C TYR A 316 10.13 -12.76 -7.02
N TYR A 317 11.02 -11.78 -7.02
CA TYR A 317 11.93 -11.50 -5.92
C TYR A 317 12.14 -10.00 -5.78
N LEU A 318 12.71 -9.58 -4.64
CA LEU A 318 13.12 -8.20 -4.44
C LEU A 318 14.59 -8.02 -4.78
N TYR A 319 14.90 -6.89 -5.40
CA TYR A 319 16.26 -6.52 -5.76
C TYR A 319 16.50 -5.02 -5.62
N VAL A 320 17.78 -4.69 -5.42
CA VAL A 320 18.33 -3.35 -5.50
C VAL A 320 19.55 -3.46 -6.40
N ASP A 321 19.60 -2.68 -7.48
CA ASP A 321 20.74 -2.67 -8.41
C ASP A 321 21.06 -1.25 -8.88
N SER A 322 22.04 -1.13 -9.80
CA SER A 322 22.48 0.17 -10.32
C SER A 322 21.46 0.88 -11.22
N SER A 323 20.34 0.24 -11.57
CA SER A 323 19.22 0.93 -12.22
C SER A 323 18.35 1.70 -11.22
N VAL A 324 18.45 1.38 -9.93
CA VAL A 324 17.62 1.93 -8.86
C VAL A 324 18.37 2.99 -8.05
N GLY A 325 19.70 2.88 -7.93
CA GLY A 325 20.52 3.82 -7.17
C GLY A 325 21.99 3.83 -7.56
N GLU A 326 22.74 4.73 -6.94
CA GLU A 326 24.19 4.81 -7.11
C GLU A 326 24.92 3.89 -6.11
N TRP A 327 26.19 3.61 -6.38
CA TRP A 327 26.99 2.84 -5.44
C TRP A 327 27.11 3.58 -4.09
N GLY A 328 26.71 2.91 -3.02
CA GLY A 328 26.65 3.50 -1.68
C GLY A 328 25.28 4.01 -1.26
N SER A 329 24.28 4.01 -2.16
CA SER A 329 22.88 4.19 -1.79
C SER A 329 22.43 3.08 -0.84
N THR A 330 21.63 3.47 0.16
CA THR A 330 20.92 2.54 1.04
C THR A 330 19.45 2.47 0.66
N SER A 331 18.84 1.31 0.87
CA SER A 331 17.44 1.02 0.59
C SER A 331 16.90 0.16 1.72
N PHE A 332 15.86 0.60 2.41
CA PHE A 332 15.33 -0.10 3.58
C PHE A 332 13.94 -0.67 3.32
N LEU A 333 13.81 -1.96 3.64
CA LEU A 333 12.54 -2.67 3.66
C LEU A 333 12.17 -2.99 5.10
N VAL A 334 10.95 -2.64 5.49
CA VAL A 334 10.45 -2.80 6.85
C VAL A 334 9.31 -3.81 6.88
N SER A 335 9.33 -4.70 7.86
CA SER A 335 8.26 -5.68 8.08
C SER A 335 7.09 -5.09 8.89
N ASP A 336 6.05 -5.90 9.06
CA ASP A 336 5.08 -5.75 10.14
C ASP A 336 5.70 -5.93 11.54
N VAL A 337 4.87 -5.72 12.56
CA VAL A 337 5.27 -5.79 13.97
C VAL A 337 5.07 -7.19 14.52
N PHE A 338 6.16 -7.77 15.04
CA PHE A 338 6.19 -9.04 15.73
C PHE A 338 6.02 -8.86 17.23
N GLN A 339 5.16 -9.70 17.83
CA GLN A 339 5.01 -9.77 19.28
C GLN A 339 6.20 -10.52 19.90
N PRO A 340 6.65 -10.13 21.11
CA PRO A 340 7.76 -10.81 21.78
C PRO A 340 7.41 -12.28 22.09
N SER A 341 8.42 -13.14 22.03
CA SER A 341 8.28 -14.60 22.22
C SER A 341 9.33 -15.09 23.21
N THR A 342 8.92 -15.89 24.19
CA THR A 342 9.84 -16.51 25.17
C THR A 342 10.83 -17.47 24.50
N ARG A 343 10.42 -18.11 23.40
CA ARG A 343 11.27 -18.96 22.56
C ARG A 343 12.14 -18.16 21.58
N GLY A 344 11.90 -16.85 21.45
CA GLY A 344 12.41 -16.05 20.36
C GLY A 344 11.69 -16.35 19.03
N HIS A 345 12.22 -15.74 17.98
CA HIS A 345 11.82 -15.87 16.59
C HIS A 345 13.04 -16.30 15.76
N CYS A 346 12.79 -16.94 14.63
CA CYS A 346 13.82 -17.28 13.66
C CYS A 346 13.42 -16.69 12.31
N LEU A 347 14.13 -15.66 11.88
CA LEU A 347 13.97 -15.10 10.54
C LEU A 347 14.80 -15.93 9.56
N THR A 348 14.14 -16.49 8.57
CA THR A 348 14.78 -17.27 7.50
C THR A 348 14.48 -16.63 6.16
N PHE A 349 15.49 -16.35 5.36
CA PHE A 349 15.32 -15.74 4.05
C PHE A 349 16.39 -16.22 3.07
N TRP A 350 16.05 -16.17 1.78
CA TRP A 350 16.97 -16.45 0.70
C TRP A 350 17.51 -15.15 0.11
N TYR A 351 18.79 -15.12 -0.21
CA TYR A 351 19.44 -13.97 -0.79
C TYR A 351 20.35 -14.39 -1.96
N HIS A 352 20.52 -13.48 -2.92
CA HIS A 352 21.37 -13.67 -4.09
C HIS A 352 22.30 -12.47 -4.25
N MET A 353 23.60 -12.73 -4.24
CA MET A 353 24.62 -11.68 -4.25
C MET A 353 25.67 -12.03 -5.31
N TYR A 354 25.46 -11.59 -6.55
CA TYR A 354 26.32 -11.92 -7.69
C TYR A 354 26.65 -10.69 -8.55
N GLY A 355 27.94 -10.49 -8.83
CA GLY A 355 28.46 -9.38 -9.62
C GLY A 355 29.78 -8.82 -9.09
N SER A 356 30.40 -7.88 -9.84
CA SER A 356 31.66 -7.25 -9.45
C SER A 356 31.52 -6.15 -8.39
N ASN A 357 30.36 -5.49 -8.34
CA ASN A 357 30.08 -4.34 -7.46
C ASN A 357 28.96 -4.64 -6.46
N VAL A 358 28.87 -5.88 -5.99
CA VAL A 358 27.85 -6.29 -5.02
C VAL A 358 28.08 -5.59 -3.69
N GLY A 359 27.02 -4.96 -3.17
CA GLY A 359 27.02 -4.23 -1.91
C GLY A 359 26.96 -5.14 -0.67
N THR A 360 26.20 -4.68 0.31
CA THR A 360 26.01 -5.38 1.60
C THR A 360 24.51 -5.51 1.85
N VAL A 361 24.09 -6.64 2.40
CA VAL A 361 22.76 -6.82 2.97
C VAL A 361 22.90 -6.91 4.49
N ARG A 362 22.10 -6.13 5.20
CA ARG A 362 22.03 -6.07 6.67
C ARG A 362 20.61 -6.34 7.12
N VAL A 363 20.50 -7.02 8.25
CA VAL A 363 19.24 -7.23 8.94
C VAL A 363 19.36 -6.59 10.31
N TYR A 364 18.47 -5.65 10.59
CA TYR A 364 18.30 -5.00 11.86
C TYR A 364 16.96 -5.39 12.48
N ILE A 365 16.86 -5.22 13.79
CA ILE A 365 15.58 -5.13 14.48
C ILE A 365 15.43 -3.76 15.11
N ASN A 366 14.23 -3.21 15.07
CA ASN A 366 13.92 -1.99 15.78
C ASN A 366 12.60 -2.16 16.55
N ASP A 367 12.45 -1.37 17.61
CA ASP A 367 11.24 -1.30 18.41
C ASP A 367 10.86 0.16 18.62
N ARG A 368 9.69 0.38 19.21
CA ARG A 368 9.17 1.73 19.40
C ARG A 368 10.04 2.59 20.30
N LYS A 369 10.61 2.04 21.37
CA LYS A 369 11.45 2.78 22.33
C LYS A 369 12.76 3.20 21.67
N MET A 370 13.38 2.31 20.91
CA MET A 370 14.62 2.58 20.18
C MET A 370 14.41 3.62 19.06
N HIS A 371 13.35 3.45 18.27
CA HIS A 371 13.05 4.35 17.16
C HIS A 371 12.75 5.78 17.66
N THR A 372 11.95 5.92 18.72
CA THR A 372 11.67 7.24 19.34
C THR A 372 12.87 7.82 20.10
N GLY A 373 13.80 6.98 20.56
CA GLY A 373 15.04 7.38 21.22
C GLY A 373 16.16 7.84 20.28
N GLY A 374 15.90 7.97 18.98
CA GLY A 374 16.86 8.41 17.96
C GLY A 374 17.76 7.30 17.40
N THR A 375 17.46 6.03 17.70
CA THR A 375 18.14 4.87 17.09
C THR A 375 17.29 4.34 15.93
N GLU A 376 17.26 5.06 14.82
CA GLU A 376 16.35 4.78 13.69
C GLU A 376 16.68 3.48 12.96
N GLU A 377 17.97 3.12 12.84
CA GLU A 377 18.40 1.87 12.20
C GLU A 377 18.17 0.63 13.08
N GLY A 378 18.12 0.79 14.40
CA GLY A 378 17.94 -0.30 15.36
C GLY A 378 19.22 -1.13 15.64
N ILE A 379 19.03 -2.40 16.02
CA ILE A 379 20.11 -3.33 16.43
C ILE A 379 20.43 -4.26 15.26
N LEU A 380 21.68 -4.22 14.78
CA LEU A 380 22.19 -5.14 13.77
C LEU A 380 22.16 -6.60 14.27
N LYS A 381 21.54 -7.49 13.50
CA LYS A 381 21.45 -8.93 13.78
C LYS A 381 22.19 -9.80 12.78
N TRP A 382 22.31 -9.34 11.54
CA TRP A 382 23.00 -10.08 10.49
C TRP A 382 23.55 -9.13 9.44
N ILE A 383 24.69 -9.50 8.85
CA ILE A 383 25.34 -8.74 7.77
C ILE A 383 26.03 -9.72 6.83
N GLU A 384 25.93 -9.42 5.54
CA GLU A 384 26.66 -10.14 4.51
C GLU A 384 27.11 -9.17 3.41
N THR A 385 28.34 -9.31 2.93
CA THR A 385 28.96 -8.36 2.01
C THR A 385 29.62 -9.06 0.83
N GLY A 386 29.50 -8.42 -0.35
CA GLY A 386 30.22 -8.78 -1.56
C GLY A 386 29.65 -10.01 -2.27
N ASN A 387 30.31 -10.39 -3.36
CA ASN A 387 29.90 -11.49 -4.22
C ASN A 387 29.91 -12.86 -3.50
N LYS A 388 28.81 -13.61 -3.60
CA LYS A 388 28.62 -14.97 -3.08
C LYS A 388 28.41 -16.01 -4.18
N GLY A 389 28.59 -15.60 -5.44
CA GLY A 389 28.40 -16.43 -6.62
C GLY A 389 26.95 -16.43 -7.10
N ASP A 390 26.78 -16.92 -8.32
CA ASP A 390 25.49 -17.00 -9.03
C ASP A 390 24.66 -18.19 -8.53
N LYS A 391 24.19 -18.09 -7.28
CA LYS A 391 23.24 -19.03 -6.68
C LYS A 391 22.53 -18.38 -5.49
N TRP A 392 21.35 -18.88 -5.19
CA TRP A 392 20.61 -18.52 -3.98
C TRP A 392 21.27 -19.12 -2.73
N HIS A 393 21.36 -18.33 -1.66
CA HIS A 393 21.87 -18.73 -0.36
C HIS A 393 20.81 -18.48 0.70
N MET A 394 20.77 -19.33 1.73
CA MET A 394 19.82 -19.19 2.83
C MET A 394 20.53 -18.60 4.06
N ALA A 395 19.91 -17.61 4.67
CA ALA A 395 20.31 -17.04 5.95
C ALA A 395 19.27 -17.36 7.03
N ASN A 396 19.77 -17.65 8.25
CA ASN A 396 18.95 -17.91 9.43
C ASN A 396 19.40 -16.97 10.55
N VAL A 397 18.48 -16.16 11.07
CA VAL A 397 18.76 -15.13 12.09
C VAL A 397 17.86 -15.37 13.30
N SER A 398 18.47 -15.73 14.43
CA SER A 398 17.76 -15.90 15.70
C SER A 398 17.52 -14.54 16.36
N ILE A 399 16.27 -14.23 16.67
CA ILE A 399 15.85 -12.94 17.23
C ILE A 399 15.15 -13.19 18.56
N LYS A 400 15.72 -12.67 19.65
CA LYS A 400 15.06 -12.59 20.95
C LYS A 400 15.02 -11.14 21.37
N HIS A 401 13.81 -10.63 21.59
CA HIS A 401 13.56 -9.23 21.94
C HIS A 401 12.39 -9.16 22.93
N GLU A 402 12.46 -8.21 23.86
CA GLU A 402 11.51 -8.10 24.97
C GLU A 402 10.27 -7.29 24.61
N GLU A 403 10.43 -6.32 23.71
CA GLU A 403 9.36 -5.47 23.23
C GLU A 403 8.78 -6.01 21.91
N ALA A 404 7.61 -5.52 21.51
CA ALA A 404 7.15 -5.70 20.14
C ALA A 404 8.10 -4.97 19.19
N PHE A 405 8.53 -5.64 18.12
CA PHE A 405 9.60 -5.18 17.23
C PHE A 405 9.26 -5.43 15.77
N TRP A 406 9.97 -4.77 14.87
CA TRP A 406 9.93 -5.03 13.43
C TRP A 406 11.34 -5.27 12.91
N VAL A 407 11.43 -5.90 11.75
CA VAL A 407 12.67 -6.18 11.03
C VAL A 407 12.89 -5.10 9.99
N ILE A 408 14.13 -4.66 9.84
CA ILE A 408 14.58 -3.74 8.78
C ILE A 408 15.67 -4.47 7.98
N MET A 409 15.48 -4.59 6.66
CA MET A 409 16.47 -5.12 5.74
C MET A 409 17.01 -4.00 4.85
N GLY A 410 18.33 -3.90 4.65
CA GLY A 410 18.90 -2.93 3.72
C GLY A 410 20.39 -3.07 3.48
#